data_AF-A0A955SUE6-F1
#
_entry.id   AF-A0A955SUE6-F1
#
_cell.length_a   1.000
_cell.length_b   1.000
_cell.length_c   1.000
_cell.angle_alpha   90.00
_cell.angle_beta   90.00
_cell.angle_gamma   90.00
#
_symmetry.space_group_name_H-M   'P 1'
#
loop_
_entity.id
_entity.type
_entity.pdbx_description
1 polymer ?
#
loop_
_entity_poly.entity_id
_entity_poly.type
_entity_poly.pdbx_seq_one_letter_code
_entity_poly.pdbx_strand_id
1 'polypeptide(L)'
;MTMKTPDIYTGEFAELRVGLCQVETEEWAVESNFDRTLKALEEAASENAELAITPECVFQGYPIGNGPEFAQRLRYTADSIDGPRIGKVREKACEIGLNIILGFAERNGGQLHNTSIWVSSRGEIVDLYRKVHCRDFETIGVGGYYTPGEKFIVH
;
A
#
# COMPACT_ATOMS: atom_id res chain seq x y z
N MET A 1 -6.05 -3.92 29.32
CA MET A 1 -4.86 -3.07 29.53
C MET A 1 -5.07 -1.80 28.73
N THR A 2 -5.31 -0.68 29.42
CA THR A 2 -5.42 0.64 28.80
C THR A 2 -4.02 1.06 28.36
N MET A 3 -3.75 1.08 27.05
CA MET A 3 -2.52 1.71 26.55
C MET A 3 -2.61 3.19 26.89
N LYS A 4 -1.75 3.64 27.82
CA LYS A 4 -1.49 5.06 28.01
C LYS A 4 -0.70 5.51 26.78
N THR A 5 -1.17 6.58 26.13
CA THR A 5 -0.39 7.29 25.12
C THR A 5 0.98 7.65 25.71
N PRO A 6 2.09 7.50 24.97
CA PRO A 6 3.42 7.83 25.46
C PRO A 6 3.49 9.28 25.95
N ASP A 7 4.06 9.49 27.14
CA ASP A 7 4.30 10.82 27.69
C ASP A 7 5.57 11.40 27.06
N ILE A 8 5.40 12.30 26.09
CA ILE A 8 6.51 12.88 25.31
C ILE A 8 7.44 13.80 26.13
N TYR A 9 7.14 14.04 27.41
CA TYR A 9 7.93 14.91 28.29
C TYR A 9 8.77 14.15 29.32
N THR A 10 8.58 12.83 29.48
CA THR A 10 9.30 12.02 30.50
C THR A 10 10.55 11.34 29.97
N GLY A 11 10.82 11.39 28.67
CA GLY A 11 12.01 10.78 28.05
C GLY A 11 11.91 9.27 27.83
N GLU A 12 10.81 8.62 28.22
CA GLU A 12 10.48 7.24 27.83
C GLU A 12 9.77 7.27 26.48
N PHE A 13 10.54 7.44 25.40
CA PHE A 13 10.01 7.39 24.05
C PHE A 13 9.89 5.93 23.59
N ALA A 14 8.76 5.59 22.98
CA ALA A 14 8.71 4.44 22.10
C ALA A 14 9.49 4.81 20.84
N GLU A 15 10.62 4.14 20.61
CA GLU A 15 11.37 4.26 19.35
C GLU A 15 10.74 3.35 18.29
N LEU A 16 10.58 3.86 17.07
CA LEU A 16 10.13 3.09 15.91
C LEU A 16 11.07 3.37 14.74
N ARG A 17 11.69 2.32 14.20
CA ARG A 17 12.54 2.43 13.00
C ARG A 17 11.69 2.29 11.74
N VAL A 18 11.64 3.34 10.93
CA VAL A 18 10.82 3.38 9.70
C VAL A 18 11.71 3.34 8.46
N GLY A 19 11.43 2.40 7.57
CA GLY A 19 12.00 2.32 6.22
C GLY A 19 11.08 2.94 5.18
N LEU A 20 11.57 3.93 4.44
CA LEU A 20 10.86 4.49 3.28
C LEU A 20 11.40 3.82 2.01
N CYS A 21 10.67 2.84 1.50
CA CYS A 21 11.11 2.05 0.36
C CYS A 21 10.90 2.84 -0.93
N GLN A 22 11.97 3.32 -1.54
CA GLN A 22 11.92 3.85 -2.91
C GLN A 22 12.16 2.71 -3.89
N VAL A 23 11.16 2.41 -4.72
CA VAL A 23 11.19 1.28 -5.68
C VAL A 23 11.19 1.84 -7.09
N GLU A 24 12.14 1.43 -7.92
CA GLU A 24 12.11 1.71 -9.35
C GLU A 24 11.01 0.86 -10.01
N THR A 25 10.00 1.52 -10.56
CA THR A 25 8.85 0.87 -11.19
C THR A 25 8.70 1.26 -12.65
N GLU A 26 8.21 0.33 -13.45
CA GLU A 26 7.83 0.57 -14.85
C GLU A 26 6.31 0.46 -14.98
N GLU A 27 5.67 1.34 -15.75
CA GLU A 27 4.22 1.31 -15.93
C GLU A 27 3.76 -0.07 -16.43
N TRP A 28 2.77 -0.64 -15.75
CA TRP A 28 2.12 -1.91 -16.10
C TRP A 28 3.01 -3.17 -16.02
N ALA A 29 4.28 -3.03 -15.63
CA ALA A 29 5.20 -4.15 -15.43
C ALA A 29 4.94 -4.80 -14.05
N VAL A 30 3.70 -5.26 -13.83
CA VAL A 30 3.18 -5.60 -12.49
C VAL A 30 4.02 -6.63 -11.77
N GLU A 31 4.42 -7.71 -12.46
CA GLU A 31 5.20 -8.77 -11.84
C GLU A 31 6.62 -8.32 -11.49
N SER A 32 7.32 -7.59 -12.37
CA SER A 32 8.67 -7.09 -12.07
C SER A 32 8.64 -6.01 -10.99
N ASN A 33 7.64 -5.13 -10.98
CA ASN A 33 7.46 -4.15 -9.91
C ASN A 33 7.15 -4.84 -8.57
N PHE A 34 6.33 -5.89 -8.59
CA PHE A 34 6.03 -6.70 -7.42
C PHE A 34 7.31 -7.34 -6.86
N ASP A 35 8.13 -7.97 -7.69
CA ASP A 35 9.39 -8.59 -7.27
C ASP A 35 10.37 -7.55 -6.69
N ARG A 36 10.50 -6.38 -7.34
CA ARG A 36 11.31 -5.25 -6.82
C ARG A 36 10.76 -4.72 -5.49
N THR A 37 9.44 -4.70 -5.32
CA THR A 37 8.80 -4.29 -4.06
C THR A 37 9.14 -5.26 -2.94
N LEU A 38 9.04 -6.58 -3.17
CA LEU A 38 9.42 -7.58 -2.17
C LEU A 38 10.90 -7.45 -1.78
N LYS A 39 11.78 -7.23 -2.76
CA LYS A 39 13.21 -7.01 -2.49
C LYS A 39 13.45 -5.77 -1.62
N ALA A 40 12.77 -4.66 -1.91
CA ALA A 40 12.90 -3.43 -1.11
C ALA A 40 12.41 -3.60 0.33
N LEU A 41 11.40 -4.45 0.56
CA LEU A 41 10.93 -4.80 1.90
C LEU A 41 11.95 -5.67 2.65
N GLU A 42 12.58 -6.62 1.98
CA GLU A 42 13.67 -7.43 2.54
C GLU A 42 14.88 -6.56 2.91
N GLU A 43 15.25 -5.62 2.04
CA GLU A 43 16.32 -4.64 2.31
C GLU A 43 15.99 -3.80 3.55
N ALA A 44 14.76 -3.26 3.66
CA ALA A 44 14.32 -2.51 4.83
C ALA A 44 14.39 -3.35 6.13
N ALA A 45 13.95 -4.61 6.09
CA ALA A 45 14.07 -5.52 7.23
C ALA A 45 15.54 -5.76 7.63
N SER A 46 16.43 -5.93 6.64
CA SER A 46 17.87 -6.13 6.88
C SER A 46 18.55 -4.92 7.52
N GLU A 47 18.00 -3.72 7.32
CA GLU A 47 18.43 -2.48 7.97
C GLU A 47 17.75 -2.26 9.33
N ASN A 48 17.06 -3.28 9.84
CA ASN A 48 16.32 -3.28 11.11
C ASN A 48 15.16 -2.28 11.13
N ALA A 49 14.46 -2.06 10.01
CA ALA A 49 13.18 -1.37 10.05
C ALA A 49 12.14 -2.23 10.79
N GLU A 50 11.26 -1.58 11.54
CA GLU A 50 10.10 -2.19 12.21
C GLU A 50 8.81 -1.93 11.43
N LEU A 51 8.80 -0.86 10.62
CA LEU A 51 7.76 -0.48 9.68
C LEU A 51 8.39 -0.08 8.34
N ALA A 52 7.95 -0.67 7.25
CA ALA A 52 8.31 -0.25 5.89
C ALA A 52 7.11 0.35 5.16
N ILE A 53 7.34 1.41 4.39
CA ILE A 53 6.31 2.11 3.62
C ILE A 53 6.70 2.09 2.15
N THR A 54 5.81 1.58 1.30
CA THR A 54 6.02 1.56 -0.16
C THR A 54 5.48 2.82 -0.83
N PRO A 55 5.86 3.10 -2.09
CA PRO A 55 5.25 4.14 -2.89
C PRO A 55 3.77 3.85 -3.21
N GLU A 56 3.09 4.88 -3.72
CA GLU A 56 1.71 4.82 -4.22
C GLU A 56 1.62 3.95 -5.49
N CYS A 57 0.59 3.10 -5.59
CA CYS A 57 0.36 2.22 -6.74
C CYS A 57 1.62 1.44 -7.18
N VAL A 58 2.42 0.95 -6.23
CA VAL A 58 3.78 0.44 -6.49
C VAL A 58 3.80 -0.72 -7.50
N PHE A 59 2.77 -1.58 -7.49
CA PHE A 59 2.68 -2.68 -8.45
C PHE A 59 2.40 -2.19 -9.88
N GLN A 60 1.54 -1.18 -10.03
CA GLN A 60 1.14 -0.68 -11.35
C GLN A 60 2.18 0.30 -11.93
N GLY A 61 3.11 0.78 -11.12
CA GLY A 61 4.13 1.74 -11.51
C GLY A 61 3.60 3.17 -11.66
N TYR A 62 2.58 3.51 -10.86
CA TYR A 62 1.93 4.82 -10.87
C TYR A 62 1.58 5.35 -12.29
N PRO A 63 0.77 4.59 -13.06
CA PRO A 63 0.52 4.94 -14.45
C PRO A 63 -0.36 6.19 -14.57
N ILE A 64 -0.03 7.07 -15.51
CA ILE A 64 -0.82 8.27 -15.80
C ILE A 64 -1.36 8.18 -17.24
N GLY A 65 -2.69 8.24 -17.39
CA GLY A 65 -3.30 8.19 -18.71
C GLY A 65 -4.82 8.33 -18.68
N ASN A 66 -5.42 8.34 -19.86
CA ASN A 66 -6.86 8.52 -20.05
C ASN A 66 -7.43 7.56 -21.11
N GLY A 67 -8.76 7.45 -21.17
CA GLY A 67 -9.47 6.68 -22.18
C GLY A 67 -9.73 5.19 -21.85
N PRO A 68 -10.50 4.50 -22.72
CA PRO A 68 -10.99 3.14 -22.43
C PRO A 68 -9.90 2.08 -22.28
N GLU A 69 -8.82 2.17 -23.06
CA GLU A 69 -7.71 1.22 -23.00
C GLU A 69 -6.97 1.30 -21.67
N PHE A 70 -6.72 2.53 -21.20
CA PHE A 70 -6.15 2.76 -19.87
C PHE A 70 -7.06 2.22 -18.78
N ALA A 71 -8.37 2.51 -18.85
CA ALA A 71 -9.35 2.01 -17.89
C ALA A 71 -9.37 0.48 -17.81
N GLN A 72 -9.32 -0.18 -18.97
CA GLN A 72 -9.30 -1.63 -19.07
C GLN A 72 -8.01 -2.20 -18.49
N ARG A 73 -6.85 -1.60 -18.80
CA ARG A 73 -5.56 -2.04 -18.29
C ARG A 73 -5.43 -1.85 -16.78
N LEU A 74 -5.87 -0.71 -16.24
CA LEU A 74 -5.91 -0.47 -14.81
C LEU A 74 -6.80 -1.50 -14.11
N ARG A 75 -7.99 -1.78 -14.64
CA ARG A 75 -8.89 -2.79 -14.10
C ARG A 75 -8.30 -4.20 -14.10
N TYR A 76 -7.58 -4.55 -15.17
CA TYR A 76 -6.95 -5.85 -15.34
C TYR A 76 -5.78 -6.05 -14.36
N THR A 77 -4.99 -4.99 -14.13
CA THR A 77 -3.79 -5.01 -13.29
C THR A 77 -4.03 -4.73 -11.81
N ALA A 78 -5.20 -4.21 -11.45
CA ALA A 78 -5.59 -3.99 -10.06
C ALA A 78 -5.79 -5.30 -9.29
N ASP A 79 -5.44 -5.26 -8.01
CA ASP A 79 -5.47 -6.41 -7.09
C ASP A 79 -6.69 -6.38 -6.18
N SER A 80 -7.20 -7.56 -5.83
CA SER A 80 -8.16 -7.68 -4.70
C SER A 80 -7.38 -7.77 -3.39
N ILE A 81 -8.01 -7.37 -2.28
CA ILE A 81 -7.44 -7.53 -0.94
C ILE A 81 -7.15 -9.01 -0.60
N ASP A 82 -7.97 -9.92 -1.11
CA ASP A 82 -7.79 -11.37 -0.99
C ASP A 82 -7.00 -11.96 -2.18
N GLY A 83 -6.35 -11.11 -2.97
CA GLY A 83 -5.62 -11.47 -4.16
C GLY A 83 -4.26 -12.13 -3.87
N PRO A 84 -3.70 -12.87 -4.85
CA PRO A 84 -2.46 -13.62 -4.66
C PRO A 84 -1.25 -12.75 -4.32
N ARG A 85 -1.12 -11.54 -4.91
CA ARG A 85 -0.02 -10.62 -4.59
C ARG A 85 -0.12 -10.08 -3.17
N ILE A 86 -1.33 -9.75 -2.70
CA ILE A 86 -1.54 -9.34 -1.30
C ILE A 86 -1.25 -10.49 -0.35
N GLY A 87 -1.69 -11.72 -0.67
CA GLY A 87 -1.33 -12.92 0.08
C GLY A 87 0.18 -13.09 0.24
N LYS A 88 0.94 -12.96 -0.85
CA LYS A 88 2.41 -13.03 -0.82
C LYS A 88 3.05 -11.92 0.01
N VAL A 89 2.53 -10.70 -0.02
CA VAL A 89 3.03 -9.61 0.86
C VAL A 89 2.81 -9.96 2.33
N ARG A 90 1.65 -10.55 2.67
CA ARG A 90 1.36 -11.00 4.04
C ARG A 90 2.29 -12.11 4.51
N GLU A 91 2.55 -13.09 3.64
CA GLU A 91 3.53 -14.15 3.90
C GLU A 91 4.93 -13.56 4.10
N LYS A 92 5.35 -12.63 3.24
CA LYS A 92 6.63 -11.96 3.34
C LYS A 92 6.76 -11.15 4.63
N ALA A 93 5.70 -10.44 5.05
CA ALA A 93 5.66 -9.69 6.31
C ALA A 93 5.94 -10.59 7.53
N CYS A 94 5.34 -11.79 7.56
CA CYS A 94 5.63 -12.81 8.57
C CYS A 94 7.08 -13.29 8.53
N GLU A 95 7.56 -13.61 7.33
CA GLU A 95 8.89 -14.19 7.11
C GLU A 95 10.00 -13.27 7.62
N ILE A 96 9.90 -11.98 7.34
CA ILE A 96 10.92 -10.99 7.69
C ILE A 96 10.60 -10.21 8.97
N GLY A 97 9.47 -10.51 9.62
CA GLY A 97 9.06 -9.89 10.89
C GLY A 97 8.77 -8.38 10.81
N LEU A 98 8.28 -7.89 9.67
CA LEU A 98 8.17 -6.46 9.36
C LEU A 98 6.72 -6.01 9.22
N ASN A 99 6.37 -4.85 9.80
CA ASN A 99 5.10 -4.19 9.47
C ASN A 99 5.22 -3.46 8.13
N ILE A 100 4.19 -3.51 7.30
CA ILE A 100 4.23 -2.98 5.94
C ILE A 100 3.03 -2.08 5.69
N ILE A 101 3.26 -0.84 5.27
CA ILE A 101 2.28 0.02 4.62
C ILE A 101 2.46 -0.10 3.11
N LEU A 102 1.53 -0.79 2.45
CA LEU A 102 1.58 -1.06 1.02
C LEU A 102 0.56 -0.18 0.27
N GLY A 103 1.01 0.52 -0.78
CA GLY A 103 0.15 1.29 -1.70
C GLY A 103 -0.07 0.57 -3.04
N PHE A 104 -1.32 0.35 -3.45
CA PHE A 104 -1.67 -0.37 -4.67
C PHE A 104 -3.02 0.06 -5.27
N ALA A 105 -3.23 -0.24 -6.55
CA ALA A 105 -4.56 -0.14 -7.16
C ALA A 105 -5.43 -1.34 -6.75
N GLU A 106 -6.48 -1.09 -5.98
CA GLU A 106 -7.41 -2.11 -5.50
C GLU A 106 -8.60 -2.26 -6.46
N ARG A 107 -9.03 -3.50 -6.71
CA ARG A 107 -10.33 -3.84 -7.32
C ARG A 107 -11.24 -4.45 -6.27
N ASN A 108 -12.33 -3.76 -5.94
CA ASN A 108 -13.35 -4.25 -5.01
C ASN A 108 -14.76 -4.01 -5.58
N GLY A 109 -15.59 -5.06 -5.64
CA GLY A 109 -16.99 -4.93 -6.04
C GLY A 109 -17.20 -4.29 -7.43
N GLY A 110 -16.25 -4.44 -8.35
CA GLY A 110 -16.29 -3.80 -9.67
C GLY A 110 -15.82 -2.33 -9.69
N GLN A 111 -15.50 -1.75 -8.55
CA GLN A 111 -14.88 -0.44 -8.43
C GLN A 111 -13.36 -0.56 -8.32
N LEU A 112 -12.67 0.53 -8.63
CA LEU A 112 -11.23 0.67 -8.44
C LEU A 112 -10.98 1.70 -7.35
N HIS A 113 -10.01 1.44 -6.48
CA HIS A 113 -9.58 2.40 -5.46
C HIS A 113 -8.07 2.51 -5.46
N ASN A 114 -7.59 3.69 -5.09
CA ASN A 114 -6.19 3.88 -4.70
C ASN A 114 -6.11 3.58 -3.20
N THR A 115 -5.48 2.47 -2.87
CA THR A 115 -5.61 1.84 -1.56
C THR A 115 -4.24 1.71 -0.91
N SER A 116 -4.21 1.99 0.39
CA SER A 116 -3.12 1.65 1.27
C SER A 116 -3.59 0.64 2.31
N ILE A 117 -2.79 -0.39 2.58
CA ILE A 117 -3.07 -1.37 3.63
C ILE A 117 -1.91 -1.40 4.62
N TRP A 118 -2.23 -1.63 5.89
CA TRP A 118 -1.26 -1.99 6.91
C TRP A 118 -1.30 -3.50 7.11
N VAL A 119 -0.22 -4.16 6.75
CA VAL A 119 0.04 -5.57 7.08
C VAL A 119 0.96 -5.63 8.30
N SER A 120 0.55 -6.32 9.36
CA SER A 120 1.40 -6.51 10.53
C SER A 120 2.54 -7.49 10.23
N SER A 121 3.55 -7.51 11.09
CA SER A 121 4.61 -8.53 11.09
C SER A 121 4.11 -9.97 11.36
N ARG A 122 2.81 -10.16 11.60
CA ARG A 122 2.14 -11.47 11.68
C ARG A 122 1.32 -11.80 10.44
N GLY A 123 1.42 -10.98 9.38
CA GLY A 123 0.70 -11.16 8.12
C GLY A 123 -0.80 -10.87 8.22
N GLU A 124 -1.24 -10.18 9.27
CA GLU A 124 -2.63 -9.74 9.42
C GLU A 124 -2.80 -8.37 8.78
N ILE A 125 -3.88 -8.15 8.03
CA ILE A 125 -4.24 -6.81 7.57
C ILE A 125 -4.89 -6.09 8.75
N VAL A 126 -4.14 -5.17 9.36
CA VAL A 126 -4.57 -4.38 10.53
C VAL A 126 -5.55 -3.30 10.09
N ASP A 127 -5.25 -2.65 8.97
CA ASP A 127 -6.11 -1.61 8.42
C ASP A 127 -6.04 -1.53 6.89
N LEU A 128 -7.07 -0.94 6.30
CA LEU A 128 -7.24 -0.66 4.89
C LEU A 128 -7.83 0.75 4.73
N TYR A 129 -7.06 1.62 4.08
CA TYR A 129 -7.46 2.96 3.72
C TYR A 129 -7.60 3.11 2.22
N ARG A 130 -8.77 3.57 1.76
CA ARG A 130 -9.00 4.00 0.38
C ARG A 130 -8.91 5.51 0.32
N LYS A 131 -8.08 6.05 -0.58
CA LYS A 131 -7.85 7.49 -0.75
C LYS A 131 -9.18 8.23 -0.87
N VAL A 132 -9.48 9.11 0.09
CA VAL A 132 -10.72 9.90 0.11
C VAL A 132 -10.62 11.08 -0.86
N HIS A 133 -9.48 11.78 -0.85
CA HIS A 133 -9.21 12.89 -1.75
C HIS A 133 -8.43 12.41 -2.98
N CYS A 134 -9.14 11.80 -3.94
CA CYS A 134 -8.59 11.51 -5.26
C CYS A 134 -8.35 12.83 -6.00
N ARG A 135 -7.21 12.96 -6.69
CA ARG A 135 -6.97 14.16 -7.51
C ARG A 135 -7.97 14.20 -8.67
N ASP A 136 -8.16 15.39 -9.24
CA ASP A 136 -9.13 15.60 -10.31
C ASP A 136 -8.95 14.59 -11.46
N PHE A 137 -7.73 14.40 -11.97
CA PHE A 137 -7.49 13.44 -13.05
C PHE A 137 -7.64 11.94 -12.64
N GLU A 138 -7.72 11.65 -11.35
CA GLU A 138 -7.78 10.28 -10.82
C GLU A 138 -9.20 9.84 -10.47
N THR A 139 -10.08 10.77 -10.10
CA THR A 139 -11.40 10.44 -9.57
C THR A 139 -12.44 10.18 -10.66
N ILE A 140 -13.30 9.17 -10.46
CA ILE A 140 -14.42 8.89 -11.37
C ILE A 140 -15.36 10.10 -11.58
N GLY A 141 -15.42 11.04 -10.62
CA GLY A 141 -16.32 12.19 -10.68
C GLY A 141 -16.03 13.18 -11.81
N VAL A 142 -14.81 13.19 -12.35
CA VAL A 142 -14.41 14.10 -13.44
C VAL A 142 -13.66 13.38 -14.58
N GLY A 143 -13.88 12.08 -14.72
CA GLY A 143 -13.36 11.28 -15.85
C GLY A 143 -12.12 10.44 -15.55
N GLY A 144 -11.70 10.36 -14.29
CA GLY A 144 -10.71 9.39 -13.80
C GLY A 144 -11.32 8.02 -13.52
N TYR A 145 -10.63 7.20 -12.72
CA TYR A 145 -10.93 5.76 -12.56
C TYR A 145 -11.10 5.29 -11.12
N TYR A 146 -10.55 6.02 -10.16
CA TYR A 146 -10.63 5.68 -8.76
C TYR A 146 -11.90 6.22 -8.14
N THR A 147 -12.61 5.34 -7.45
CA THR A 147 -13.74 5.69 -6.59
C THR A 147 -13.18 6.18 -5.25
N PRO A 148 -13.57 7.36 -4.77
CA PRO A 148 -13.14 7.84 -3.46
C PRO A 148 -13.47 6.87 -2.32
N GLY A 149 -12.60 6.80 -1.32
CA GLY A 149 -12.93 6.17 -0.04
C GLY A 149 -13.96 6.98 0.74
N GLU A 150 -14.67 6.32 1.66
CA GLU A 150 -15.72 6.95 2.49
C GLU A 150 -15.28 7.28 3.92
N LYS A 151 -14.09 6.80 4.32
CA LYS A 151 -13.63 6.86 5.72
C LYS A 151 -12.33 7.64 5.85
N PHE A 152 -12.31 8.57 6.79
CA PHE A 152 -11.08 9.13 7.34
C PHE A 152 -10.63 8.23 8.48
N ILE A 153 -9.47 7.61 8.31
CA ILE A 153 -8.93 6.67 9.28
C ILE A 153 -7.81 7.38 10.06
N VAL A 154 -7.92 7.37 11.39
CA VAL A 154 -6.94 7.93 12.33
C VAL A 154 -6.74 6.89 13.43
N HIS A 155 -5.51 6.42 13.62
CA HIS A 155 -5.11 5.41 14.61
C HIS A 155 -4.21 6.00 15.67
#